data_AF-A0A9D8H878-F1
#
_entry.id   AF-A0A9D8H878-F1
#
_cell.length_a   1.000
_cell.length_b   1.000
_cell.length_c   1.000
_cell.angle_alpha   90.00
_cell.angle_beta   90.00
_cell.angle_gamma   90.00
#
_symmetry.space_group_name_H-M   'P 1'
#
loop_
_entity.id
_entity.type
_entity.pdbx_description
1 polymer ?
#
loop_
_entity_poly.entity_id
_entity_poly.type
_entity_poly.pdbx_seq_one_letter_code
_entity_poly.pdbx_strand_id
1 'polypeptide(L)'
;MAPDGVLAFVDDDGEEVVLDAEEATSLLALTNGLEAATVSACPRCRSRVLACVALVDVLEDAPPHLRAREVIELAEDAPTLHLYVQDLAVDCAHAGWRDPGSAEWAEAIDDLIDEPPAWR
;
A
#
# COMPACT_ATOMS: atom_id res chain seq x y z
N MET A 1 -17.18 -11.24 -10.94
CA MET A 1 -16.92 -9.85 -10.50
C MET A 1 -15.55 -9.92 -9.87
N ALA A 2 -14.52 -9.43 -10.56
CA ALA A 2 -13.23 -9.21 -9.92
C ALA A 2 -13.44 -8.12 -8.87
N PRO A 3 -12.75 -8.14 -7.72
CA PRO A 3 -12.85 -7.04 -6.77
C PRO A 3 -12.50 -5.75 -7.50
N ASP A 4 -13.34 -4.71 -7.38
CA ASP A 4 -13.19 -3.41 -8.08
C ASP A 4 -12.02 -2.57 -7.50
N GLY A 5 -11.17 -3.19 -6.68
CA GLY A 5 -9.97 -2.57 -6.09
C GLY A 5 -8.82 -2.50 -7.09
N VAL A 6 -8.11 -1.37 -7.10
CA VAL A 6 -6.93 -1.18 -7.97
C VAL A 6 -5.66 -0.86 -7.19
N LEU A 7 -5.77 -0.56 -5.90
CA LEU A 7 -4.64 -0.25 -5.03
C LEU A 7 -4.94 -0.77 -3.62
N ALA A 8 -4.04 -1.54 -3.05
CA ALA A 8 -4.14 -2.00 -1.67
C ALA A 8 -2.99 -1.43 -0.85
N PHE A 9 -3.28 -1.00 0.37
CA PHE A 9 -2.31 -0.78 1.44
C PHE A 9 -2.37 -1.99 2.34
N VAL A 10 -1.23 -2.58 2.64
CA VAL A 10 -1.12 -3.83 3.39
C VAL A 10 -0.03 -3.69 4.43
N ASP A 11 -0.25 -4.18 5.63
CA ASP A 11 0.81 -4.36 6.62
C ASP A 11 1.49 -5.74 6.50
N ASP A 12 2.33 -6.07 7.48
CA ASP A 12 3.08 -7.34 7.53
C ASP A 12 2.25 -8.52 8.05
N ASP A 13 1.16 -8.24 8.78
CA ASP A 13 0.22 -9.26 9.31
C ASP A 13 -0.89 -9.58 8.29
N GLY A 14 -0.90 -8.90 7.14
CA GLY A 14 -1.86 -9.11 6.06
C GLY A 14 -3.17 -8.31 6.21
N GLU A 15 -3.25 -7.37 7.15
CA GLU A 15 -4.37 -6.43 7.19
C GLU A 15 -4.27 -5.46 6.02
N GLU A 16 -5.41 -5.23 5.34
CA GLU A 16 -5.43 -4.41 4.12
C GLU A 16 -6.55 -3.37 4.07
N VAL A 17 -6.21 -2.23 3.44
CA VAL A 17 -7.16 -1.21 3.00
C VAL A 17 -7.11 -1.15 1.48
N VAL A 18 -8.15 -1.68 0.85
CA VAL A 18 -8.31 -1.67 -0.62
C VAL A 18 -9.05 -0.42 -1.06
N LEU A 19 -8.55 0.20 -2.12
CA LEU A 19 -9.11 1.38 -2.78
C LEU A 19 -9.57 1.03 -4.19
N ASP A 20 -10.71 1.58 -4.58
CA ASP A 20 -11.15 1.58 -5.98
C ASP A 20 -10.34 2.56 -6.85
N ALA A 21 -10.64 2.61 -8.15
CA ALA A 21 -9.91 3.45 -9.09
C ALA A 21 -10.02 4.96 -8.82
N GLU A 22 -11.17 5.45 -8.36
CA GLU A 22 -11.41 6.85 -8.08
C GLU A 22 -10.73 7.26 -6.77
N GLU A 23 -10.88 6.43 -5.73
CA GLU A 23 -10.22 6.60 -4.43
C GLU A 23 -8.70 6.60 -4.61
N ALA A 24 -8.14 5.60 -5.31
CA ALA A 24 -6.70 5.51 -5.52
C ALA A 24 -6.15 6.72 -6.29
N THR A 25 -6.86 7.17 -7.34
CA THR A 25 -6.44 8.33 -8.14
C THR A 25 -6.48 9.61 -7.33
N SER A 26 -7.54 9.82 -6.56
CA SER A 26 -7.72 11.04 -5.77
C SER A 26 -6.76 11.10 -4.59
N LEU A 27 -6.58 10.00 -3.84
CA LEU A 27 -5.59 9.92 -2.77
C LEU A 27 -4.18 10.22 -3.27
N LEU A 28 -3.74 9.59 -4.36
CA LEU A 28 -2.42 9.82 -4.94
C LEU A 28 -2.26 11.27 -5.42
N ALA A 29 -3.29 11.89 -5.99
CA ALA A 29 -3.22 13.29 -6.40
C ALA A 29 -3.06 14.24 -5.20
N LEU A 30 -3.78 13.99 -4.11
CA LEU A 30 -3.77 14.84 -2.91
C LEU A 30 -2.47 14.74 -2.11
N THR A 31 -1.82 13.58 -2.17
CA THR A 31 -0.60 13.27 -1.41
C THR A 31 0.68 13.41 -2.22
N ASN A 32 0.60 14.01 -3.41
CA ASN A 32 1.70 14.07 -4.39
C ASN A 32 2.35 12.69 -4.61
N GLY A 33 1.51 11.68 -4.81
CA GLY A 33 1.90 10.31 -5.05
C GLY A 33 2.51 9.60 -3.84
N LEU A 34 2.37 10.12 -2.62
CA LEU A 34 2.99 9.56 -1.39
C LEU A 34 4.53 9.62 -1.39
N GLU A 35 5.12 10.48 -2.22
CA GLU A 35 6.58 10.54 -2.39
C GLU A 35 7.32 10.83 -1.08
N ALA A 36 6.76 11.67 -0.20
CA ALA A 36 7.38 12.00 1.08
C ALA A 36 7.41 10.83 2.09
N ALA A 37 6.53 9.84 1.93
CA ALA A 37 6.49 8.63 2.75
C ALA A 37 7.15 7.43 2.06
N THR A 38 7.53 7.55 0.80
CA THR A 38 8.05 6.44 -0.01
C THR A 38 9.49 6.10 0.39
N VAL A 39 9.68 4.88 0.90
CA VAL A 39 11.01 4.29 1.17
C VAL A 39 11.55 3.66 -0.11
N SER A 40 10.70 2.95 -0.83
CA SER A 40 11.03 2.26 -2.09
C SER A 40 9.81 2.25 -3.01
N ALA A 41 10.02 2.32 -4.32
CA ALA A 41 8.94 2.23 -5.31
C ALA A 41 9.36 1.45 -6.55
N CYS A 42 8.40 0.72 -7.12
CA CYS A 42 8.57 0.12 -8.43
C CYS A 42 8.56 1.22 -9.51
N PRO A 43 9.53 1.27 -10.44
CA PRO A 43 9.56 2.30 -11.48
C PRO A 43 8.53 2.09 -12.60
N ARG A 44 7.67 1.07 -12.51
CA ARG A 44 6.77 0.62 -13.59
C ARG A 44 5.30 0.50 -13.21
N CYS A 45 4.96 0.46 -11.93
CA CYS A 45 3.59 0.44 -11.44
C CYS A 45 3.47 1.28 -10.17
N ARG A 46 2.30 1.27 -9.53
CA ARG A 46 2.07 2.07 -8.31
C ARG A 46 2.55 1.40 -7.02
N SER A 47 3.05 0.16 -7.10
CA SER A 47 3.53 -0.58 -5.94
C SER A 47 4.76 0.09 -5.30
N ARG A 48 4.75 0.20 -3.98
CA ARG A 48 5.76 0.91 -3.18
C ARG A 48 5.77 0.46 -1.73
N VAL A 49 6.85 0.74 -1.02
CA VAL A 49 6.99 0.58 0.43
C VAL A 49 6.97 1.98 1.05
N LEU A 50 6.13 2.15 2.07
CA LEU A 50 5.92 3.42 2.76
C LEU A 50 6.38 3.31 4.21
N ALA A 51 7.00 4.35 4.75
CA ALA A 51 7.26 4.45 6.19
C ALA A 51 5.99 4.92 6.92
N CYS A 52 5.51 4.16 7.92
CA CYS A 52 4.23 4.42 8.59
C CYS A 52 4.14 5.83 9.17
N VAL A 53 5.15 6.26 9.93
CA VAL A 53 5.16 7.60 10.56
C VAL A 53 5.07 8.72 9.51
N ALA A 54 5.87 8.62 8.44
CA ALA A 54 5.84 9.62 7.37
C ALA A 54 4.53 9.57 6.57
N LEU A 55 3.90 8.39 6.46
CA LEU A 55 2.60 8.23 5.82
C LEU A 55 1.49 8.92 6.63
N VAL A 56 1.49 8.76 7.95
CA VAL A 56 0.53 9.46 8.83
C VAL A 56 0.69 10.97 8.65
N ASP A 57 1.91 11.50 8.74
CA ASP A 57 2.18 12.93 8.54
C ASP A 57 1.65 13.42 7.17
N VAL A 58 1.91 12.66 6.09
CA VAL A 58 1.43 12.99 4.74
C VAL A 58 -0.09 13.02 4.65
N LEU A 59 -0.77 12.09 5.30
CA LEU A 59 -2.24 11.98 5.25
C LEU A 59 -2.93 13.01 6.14
N GLU A 60 -2.34 13.37 7.28
CA GLU A 60 -2.85 14.42 8.17
C GLU A 60 -2.68 15.82 7.56
N ASP A 61 -1.59 16.07 6.84
CA ASP A 61 -1.32 17.36 6.18
C ASP A 61 -2.04 17.50 4.82
N ALA A 62 -2.50 16.40 4.22
CA ALA A 62 -3.22 16.41 2.95
C ALA A 62 -4.67 16.93 3.08
N PRO A 63 -5.27 17.42 1.98
CA PRO A 63 -6.71 17.69 1.98
C PRO A 63 -7.52 16.42 2.30
N PRO A 64 -8.71 16.55 2.93
CA PRO A 64 -9.49 15.39 3.37
C PRO A 64 -9.80 14.40 2.24
N HIS A 65 -9.57 13.12 2.51
CA HIS A 65 -9.89 12.01 1.63
C HIS A 65 -10.70 10.94 2.37
N LEU A 66 -11.64 10.28 1.67
CA LEU A 66 -12.57 9.32 2.28
C LEU A 66 -11.85 8.19 3.02
N ARG A 67 -10.77 7.67 2.43
CA ARG A 67 -9.99 6.54 2.94
C ARG A 67 -8.79 6.91 3.80
N ALA A 68 -8.55 8.22 4.02
CA ALA A 68 -7.34 8.65 4.74
C ALA A 68 -7.30 8.10 6.17
N ARG A 69 -8.43 8.12 6.86
CA ARG A 69 -8.53 7.63 8.23
C ARG A 69 -8.21 6.13 8.35
N GLU A 70 -8.79 5.31 7.49
CA GLU A 70 -8.54 3.86 7.54
C GLU A 70 -7.07 3.52 7.22
N VAL A 71 -6.44 4.26 6.30
CA VAL A 71 -5.00 4.08 6.00
C VAL A 71 -4.13 4.57 7.16
N ILE A 72 -4.51 5.64 7.87
CA ILE A 72 -3.82 6.08 9.09
C ILE A 72 -3.94 5.03 10.18
N GLU A 73 -5.15 4.54 10.47
CA GLU A 73 -5.39 3.50 11.47
C GLU A 73 -4.53 2.25 11.17
N LEU A 74 -4.52 1.79 9.91
CA LEU A 74 -3.64 0.70 9.47
C LEU A 74 -2.15 1.01 9.71
N ALA A 75 -1.68 2.23 9.40
CA ALA A 75 -0.29 2.60 9.58
C ALA A 75 0.13 2.71 11.05
N GLU A 76 -0.78 3.12 11.93
CA GLU A 76 -0.55 3.22 13.38
C GLU A 76 -0.53 1.84 14.06
N ASP A 77 -1.39 0.92 13.60
CA ASP A 77 -1.52 -0.43 14.14
C ASP A 77 -0.52 -1.43 13.52
N ALA A 78 0.15 -1.05 12.43
CA ALA A 78 1.10 -1.92 11.73
C ALA A 78 2.18 -2.50 12.68
N PRO A 79 2.42 -3.82 12.65
CA PRO A 79 3.42 -4.47 13.51
C PRO A 79 4.86 -4.04 13.17
N THR A 80 5.07 -3.55 11.93
CA THR A 80 6.35 -3.05 11.45
C THR A 80 6.29 -1.53 11.20
N LEU A 81 7.44 -0.93 10.89
CA LEU A 81 7.50 0.51 10.57
C LEU A 81 7.12 0.82 9.11
N HIS A 82 6.63 -0.17 8.36
CA HIS A 82 6.30 -0.03 6.95
C HIS A 82 4.90 -0.53 6.60
N LEU A 83 4.30 0.13 5.61
CA LEU A 83 3.20 -0.44 4.84
C LEU A 83 3.64 -0.72 3.40
N TYR A 84 3.03 -1.73 2.83
CA TYR A 84 3.22 -2.19 1.47
C TYR A 84 2.04 -1.77 0.61
N VAL A 85 2.31 -1.04 -0.47
CA VAL A 85 1.30 -0.70 -1.46
C VAL A 85 1.40 -1.66 -2.63
N GLN A 86 0.29 -2.29 -2.97
CA GLN A 86 0.17 -3.19 -4.12
C GLN A 86 -0.74 -2.58 -5.20
N ASP A 87 -0.23 -2.50 -6.43
CA ASP A 87 -1.04 -2.18 -7.61
C ASP A 87 -1.80 -3.42 -8.08
N LEU A 88 -3.06 -3.58 -7.66
CA LEU A 88 -3.86 -4.76 -7.99
C LEU A 88 -4.18 -4.89 -9.49
N ALA A 89 -3.98 -3.82 -10.28
CA ALA A 89 -4.16 -3.87 -11.72
C ALA A 89 -2.98 -4.53 -12.45
N VAL A 90 -1.85 -4.73 -11.77
CA VAL A 90 -0.61 -5.25 -12.36
C VAL A 90 0.07 -6.23 -11.42
N ASP A 91 0.29 -7.46 -11.89
CA ASP A 91 1.13 -8.42 -11.16
C ASP A 91 2.61 -7.96 -11.17
N CYS A 92 3.06 -7.38 -10.05
CA CYS A 92 4.31 -6.66 -10.01
C CYS A 92 5.51 -7.58 -9.74
N ALA A 93 6.10 -8.11 -10.81
CA ALA A 93 7.39 -8.85 -10.78
C ALA A 93 8.53 -8.08 -11.48
N HIS A 94 8.52 -6.74 -11.40
CA HIS A 94 9.43 -5.91 -12.19
C HIS A 94 10.87 -5.92 -11.65
N ALA A 95 11.80 -6.50 -12.41
CA ALA A 95 13.24 -6.60 -12.09
C ALA A 95 14.00 -5.27 -11.82
N GLY A 96 13.34 -4.12 -12.02
CA GLY A 96 13.85 -2.79 -11.68
C GLY A 96 13.60 -2.39 -10.22
N TRP A 97 12.82 -3.18 -9.48
CA TRP A 97 12.63 -3.05 -8.05
C TRP A 97 13.93 -3.47 -7.35
N ARG A 98 14.85 -2.51 -7.22
CA ARG A 98 16.16 -2.72 -6.58
C ARG A 98 16.20 -1.91 -5.31
N ASP A 99 15.56 -2.44 -4.29
CA ASP A 99 15.63 -1.89 -2.94
C ASP A 99 15.74 -3.04 -1.93
N PRO A 100 16.52 -2.92 -0.83
CA PRO A 100 16.58 -3.92 0.22
C PRO A 100 15.20 -4.32 0.79
N GLY A 101 14.19 -3.44 0.75
CA GLY A 101 12.82 -3.76 1.19
C GLY A 101 11.98 -4.54 0.15
N SER A 102 12.53 -4.86 -1.03
CA SER A 102 11.82 -5.65 -2.05
C SER A 102 11.66 -7.12 -1.67
N ALA A 103 12.61 -7.68 -0.89
CA ALA A 103 12.50 -9.04 -0.37
C ALA A 103 11.43 -9.12 0.72
N GLU A 104 11.43 -8.16 1.65
CA GLU A 104 10.41 -8.04 2.71
C GLU A 104 9.00 -7.85 2.10
N TRP A 105 8.87 -6.99 1.08
CA TRP A 105 7.60 -6.84 0.34
C TRP A 105 7.16 -8.15 -0.34
N ALA A 106 8.08 -8.87 -0.99
CA ALA A 106 7.73 -10.10 -1.68
C ALA A 106 7.30 -11.21 -0.71
N GLU A 107 7.97 -11.33 0.45
CA GLU A 107 7.60 -12.27 1.52
C GLU A 107 6.21 -11.96 2.08
N ALA A 108 5.91 -10.71 2.42
CA ALA A 108 4.59 -10.30 2.93
C ALA A 108 3.45 -10.56 1.92
N ILE A 109 3.69 -10.30 0.64
CA ILE A 109 2.68 -10.55 -0.41
C ILE A 109 2.52 -12.05 -0.70
N ASP A 110 3.59 -12.84 -0.64
CA ASP A 110 3.50 -14.29 -0.84
C ASP A 110 2.73 -14.96 0.32
N ASP A 111 2.91 -14.53 1.57
CA ASP A 111 2.19 -15.05 2.73
C ASP A 111 0.66 -14.79 2.65
N LEU A 112 0.25 -13.63 2.13
CA LEU A 112 -1.16 -13.32 1.85
C LEU A 112 -1.81 -14.24 0.81
N ILE A 113 -1.03 -14.77 -0.14
CA ILE A 113 -1.53 -15.65 -1.19
C ILE A 113 -1.70 -17.09 -0.66
N ASP A 114 -0.90 -17.50 0.33
CA ASP A 114 -0.97 -18.83 0.95
C ASP A 114 -2.02 -18.93 2.08
N GLU A 115 -2.50 -17.81 2.62
CA GLU A 115 -3.68 -17.80 3.49
C GLU A 115 -4.99 -17.86 2.69
N PRO A 116 -5.76 -18.97 2.75
CA PRO A 116 -7.08 -19.00 2.14
C PRO A 116 -7.95 -17.94 2.83
N PRO A 117 -8.77 -17.18 2.08
CA PRO A 117 -9.58 -16.12 2.66
C PRO A 117 -10.42 -16.68 3.82
N ALA A 118 -10.40 -15.99 4.96
CA ALA A 118 -10.98 -16.41 6.24
C ALA A 118 -12.54 -16.51 6.24
N TRP A 119 -13.18 -16.60 5.08
CA TRP A 119 -14.61 -16.90 4.96
C TRP A 119 -14.82 -18.29 4.30
N ARG A 120 -14.97 -19.31 5.16
CA ARG A 120 -15.65 -20.57 4.83
C ARG A 120 -16.74 -20.86 5.86
#